data_AF-A0A917F8Y9-F1
#
_entry.id   AF-A0A917F8Y9-F1
#
_cell.length_a   1.000
_cell.length_b   1.000
_cell.length_c   1.000
_cell.angle_alpha   90.00
_cell.angle_beta   90.00
_cell.angle_gamma   90.00
#
_symmetry.space_group_name_H-M   'P 1'
#
loop_
_entity.id
_entity.type
_entity.pdbx_description
1 polymer ?
#
loop_
_entity_poly.entity_id
_entity_poly.type
_entity_poly.pdbx_seq_one_letter_code
_entity_poly.pdbx_strand_id
1 'polypeptide(L)'
;MSDTARPAPTRAPRRVLLIASLALNLFFIGIAVAVAVHMGGKHGPSPLDRSPNARIDRLAASLPQQDAKEVLAQFKTVQPTIEAGRAASRTAQEEVRRALQAEPFDPVAADQALNALRDARRGIWAALHGAVLKAAAKMSPEGRARLADWIPPDDPERQRPRYRTQTER
;
A
#
# COMPACT_ATOMS: atom_id res chain seq x y z
N MET A 1 55.98 4.15 26.88
CA MET A 1 55.84 4.58 25.48
C MET A 1 55.12 3.44 24.75
N SER A 2 53.81 3.58 24.51
CA SER A 2 53.01 2.57 23.80
C SER A 2 52.28 3.30 22.67
N ASP A 3 52.69 3.03 21.43
CA ASP A 3 52.09 3.63 20.24
C ASP A 3 51.15 2.61 19.60
N THR A 4 49.85 2.92 19.60
CA THR A 4 48.78 2.08 19.07
C THR A 4 48.64 2.30 17.57
N ALA A 5 48.94 1.25 16.78
CA ALA A 5 48.77 1.26 15.33
C ALA A 5 47.30 1.45 14.92
N ARG A 6 47.06 2.41 14.01
CA ARG A 6 45.77 2.76 13.41
C ARG A 6 45.49 1.86 12.19
N PRO A 7 44.32 1.21 12.04
CA PRO A 7 44.04 0.37 10.89
C PRO A 7 43.80 1.20 9.61
N ALA A 8 44.38 0.77 8.50
CA ALA A 8 44.28 1.41 7.18
C ALA A 8 42.96 1.03 6.47
N PRO A 9 42.39 1.92 5.63
CA PRO A 9 41.12 1.66 4.93
C PRO A 9 41.28 0.60 3.83
N THR A 10 40.54 -0.50 3.94
CA THR A 10 40.42 -1.53 2.89
C THR A 10 39.73 -0.97 1.66
N ARG A 11 40.50 -0.71 0.59
CA ARG A 11 39.96 -0.38 -0.74
C ARG A 11 39.14 -1.56 -1.25
N ALA A 12 37.82 -1.39 -1.35
CA ALA A 12 36.96 -2.38 -1.99
C ALA A 12 37.47 -2.65 -3.42
N PRO A 13 37.57 -3.91 -3.85
CA PRO A 13 38.15 -4.23 -5.15
C PRO A 13 37.27 -3.64 -6.25
N ARG A 14 37.89 -2.97 -7.23
CA ARG A 14 37.24 -2.27 -8.36
C ARG A 14 36.12 -3.09 -9.05
N ARG A 15 36.23 -4.42 -9.04
CA ARG A 15 35.22 -5.35 -9.55
C ARG A 15 33.89 -5.29 -8.78
N VAL A 16 33.92 -5.14 -7.45
CA VAL A 16 32.71 -5.02 -6.62
C VAL A 16 31.99 -3.69 -6.90
N LEU A 17 32.74 -2.61 -7.09
CA LEU A 17 32.17 -1.31 -7.47
C LEU A 17 31.52 -1.36 -8.87
N LEU A 18 32.13 -2.08 -9.82
CA LEU A 18 31.56 -2.25 -11.15
C LEU A 18 30.28 -3.10 -11.13
N ILE A 19 30.25 -4.18 -10.34
CA ILE A 19 29.05 -5.01 -10.18
C ILE A 19 27.93 -4.22 -9.49
N ALA A 20 28.26 -3.46 -8.45
CA ALA A 20 27.29 -2.61 -7.75
C ALA A 20 26.71 -1.53 -8.67
N SER A 21 27.56 -0.87 -9.48
CA SER A 21 27.10 0.12 -10.47
C SER A 21 26.21 -0.52 -11.54
N LEU A 22 26.58 -1.69 -12.05
CA LEU A 22 25.77 -2.40 -13.05
C LEU A 22 24.41 -2.83 -12.49
N ALA A 23 24.39 -3.38 -11.26
CA ALA A 23 23.15 -3.75 -10.58
C ALA A 23 22.25 -2.54 -10.35
N LEU A 24 22.83 -1.41 -9.96
CA LEU A 24 22.10 -0.16 -9.75
C LEU A 24 21.51 0.39 -11.06
N ASN A 25 22.26 0.32 -12.17
CA ASN A 25 21.75 0.71 -13.49
C ASN A 25 20.59 -0.20 -13.95
N LEU A 26 20.73 -1.52 -13.79
CA LEU A 26 19.66 -2.47 -14.12
C LEU A 26 18.42 -2.27 -13.23
N PHE A 27 18.61 -1.92 -11.96
CA PHE A 27 17.53 -1.60 -11.04
C PHE A 27 16.73 -0.37 -11.49
N PHE A 28 17.43 0.72 -11.86
CA PHE A 28 16.76 1.92 -12.37
C PHE A 28 16.05 1.69 -13.71
N ILE A 29 16.64 0.91 -14.63
CA ILE A 29 15.99 0.50 -15.88
C ILE A 29 14.75 -0.34 -15.57
N GLY A 30 14.85 -1.29 -14.64
CA GLY A 30 13.72 -2.12 -14.20
C GLY A 30 12.57 -1.29 -13.63
N ILE A 31 12.86 -0.29 -12.79
CA ILE A 31 11.84 0.65 -12.28
C ILE A 31 11.26 1.49 -13.41
N ALA A 32 12.09 2.05 -14.29
CA ALA A 32 11.63 2.87 -15.39
C ALA A 32 10.71 2.10 -16.35
N VAL A 33 11.05 0.85 -16.67
CA VAL A 33 10.22 -0.06 -17.46
C VAL A 33 8.93 -0.42 -16.72
N ALA A 34 9.00 -0.75 -15.43
CA ALA A 34 7.82 -1.05 -14.63
C ALA A 34 6.84 0.14 -14.58
N VAL A 35 7.36 1.36 -14.39
CA VAL A 35 6.59 2.61 -14.41
C VAL A 35 6.03 2.89 -15.80
N ALA A 36 6.83 2.73 -16.86
CA ALA A 36 6.41 2.94 -18.24
C ALA A 36 5.32 1.94 -18.68
N VAL A 37 5.42 0.68 -18.27
CA VAL A 37 4.36 -0.32 -18.48
C VAL A 37 3.10 0.03 -17.68
N HIS A 38 3.25 0.54 -16.46
CA HIS A 38 2.14 1.00 -15.64
C HIS A 38 1.44 2.26 -16.18
N MET A 39 2.17 3.13 -16.89
CA MET A 39 1.66 4.37 -17.47
C MET A 39 1.23 4.23 -18.94
N GLY A 40 1.81 3.29 -19.69
CA GLY A 40 1.55 3.07 -21.13
C GLY A 40 0.36 2.16 -21.43
N GLY A 41 -0.21 1.49 -20.43
CA GLY A 41 -1.44 0.71 -20.56
C GLY A 41 -2.66 1.62 -20.74
N LYS A 42 -2.96 1.98 -21.99
CA LYS A 42 -4.24 2.59 -22.37
C LYS A 42 -5.39 1.66 -21.93
N HIS A 43 -6.32 2.19 -21.11
CA HIS A 43 -7.51 1.56 -20.49
C HIS A 43 -7.36 0.95 -19.08
N GLY A 44 -6.49 1.50 -18.23
CA GLY A 44 -6.67 1.38 -16.77
C GLY A 44 -7.64 2.44 -16.24
N PRO A 45 -8.48 2.17 -15.21
CA PRO A 45 -9.30 3.18 -14.56
C PRO A 45 -8.43 4.40 -14.18
N SER A 46 -8.99 5.59 -14.39
CA SER A 46 -8.31 6.89 -14.19
C SER A 46 -7.64 6.93 -12.82
N PRO A 47 -6.53 7.68 -12.60
CA PRO A 47 -5.97 7.86 -11.26
C PRO A 47 -7.02 8.32 -10.22
N LEU A 48 -8.07 9.03 -10.66
CA LEU A 48 -9.24 9.40 -9.86
C LEU A 48 -10.10 8.19 -9.43
N ASP A 49 -10.23 7.18 -10.30
CA ASP A 49 -11.00 5.96 -10.05
C ASP A 49 -10.31 5.03 -9.03
N ARG A 50 -9.00 5.15 -8.83
CA ARG A 50 -8.26 4.39 -7.80
C ARG A 50 -8.34 5.02 -6.42
N SER A 51 -8.95 6.21 -6.29
CA SER A 51 -9.09 6.84 -4.99
C SER A 51 -9.97 5.98 -4.07
N PRO A 52 -9.66 5.93 -2.76
CA PRO A 52 -10.52 5.22 -1.80
C PRO A 52 -11.98 5.70 -1.84
N ASN A 53 -12.20 6.98 -2.13
CA ASN A 53 -13.54 7.55 -2.30
C ASN A 53 -14.25 6.95 -3.51
N ALA A 54 -13.61 6.87 -4.67
CA ALA A 54 -14.19 6.25 -5.86
C ALA A 54 -14.49 4.75 -5.68
N ARG A 55 -13.74 4.05 -4.80
CA ARG A 55 -14.06 2.67 -4.43
C ARG A 55 -15.32 2.58 -3.57
N ILE A 56 -15.46 3.49 -2.60
CA ILE A 56 -16.65 3.57 -1.74
C ILE A 56 -17.89 3.94 -2.57
N ASP A 57 -17.76 4.88 -3.51
CA ASP A 57 -18.85 5.30 -4.39
C ASP A 57 -19.31 4.14 -5.30
N ARG A 58 -18.37 3.34 -5.83
CA ARG A 58 -18.70 2.13 -6.60
C ARG A 58 -19.37 1.05 -5.77
N LEU A 59 -18.93 0.84 -4.53
CA LEU A 59 -19.61 -0.05 -3.59
C LEU A 59 -21.04 0.45 -3.34
N ALA A 60 -21.22 1.73 -3.01
CA ALA A 60 -22.53 2.32 -2.75
C ALA A 60 -23.46 2.21 -3.96
N ALA A 61 -22.95 2.38 -5.18
CA ALA A 61 -23.72 2.24 -6.42
C ALA A 61 -24.22 0.80 -6.67
N SER A 62 -23.58 -0.21 -6.07
CA SER A 62 -24.00 -1.62 -6.19
C SER A 62 -25.06 -2.05 -5.16
N LEU A 63 -25.40 -1.17 -4.21
CA LEU A 63 -26.30 -1.44 -3.10
C LEU A 63 -27.69 -0.83 -3.30
N PRO A 64 -28.73 -1.37 -2.64
CA PRO A 64 -30.01 -0.69 -2.52
C PRO A 64 -29.85 0.73 -1.96
N GLN A 65 -30.69 1.67 -2.41
CA GLN A 65 -30.49 3.10 -2.13
C GLN A 65 -30.38 3.43 -0.63
N GLN A 66 -31.14 2.74 0.23
CA GLN A 66 -31.09 2.93 1.67
C GLN A 66 -29.77 2.40 2.27
N ASP A 67 -29.33 1.23 1.83
CA ASP A 67 -28.08 0.60 2.28
C ASP A 67 -26.84 1.39 1.81
N ALA A 68 -26.89 1.93 0.59
CA ALA A 68 -25.86 2.80 0.04
C ALA A 68 -25.66 4.06 0.90
N LYS A 69 -26.76 4.68 1.38
CA LYS A 69 -26.70 5.84 2.27
C LYS A 69 -26.03 5.50 3.60
N GLU A 70 -26.31 4.34 4.16
CA GLU A 70 -25.68 3.89 5.42
C GLU A 70 -24.17 3.68 5.25
N VAL A 71 -23.73 3.07 4.13
CA VAL A 71 -22.29 2.95 3.81
C VAL A 71 -21.65 4.33 3.77
N LEU A 72 -22.15 5.22 2.92
CA LEU A 72 -21.58 6.56 2.74
C LEU A 72 -21.54 7.34 4.06
N ALA A 73 -22.58 7.23 4.88
CA ALA A 73 -22.63 7.86 6.19
C ALA A 73 -21.54 7.31 7.13
N GLN A 74 -21.39 5.98 7.26
CA GLN A 74 -20.37 5.40 8.14
C GLN A 74 -18.95 5.74 7.66
N PHE A 75 -18.69 5.69 6.35
CA PHE A 75 -17.39 6.07 5.79
C PHE A 75 -17.05 7.54 6.02
N LYS A 76 -18.03 8.45 5.92
CA LYS A 76 -17.83 9.87 6.24
C LYS A 76 -17.41 10.08 7.70
N THR A 77 -17.92 9.28 8.64
CA THR A 77 -17.54 9.41 10.06
C THR A 77 -16.09 9.04 10.35
N VAL A 78 -15.51 8.11 9.59
CA VAL A 78 -14.12 7.66 9.77
C VAL A 78 -13.12 8.41 8.90
N GLN A 79 -13.60 9.27 8.00
CA GLN A 79 -12.77 10.05 7.09
C GLN A 79 -11.68 10.87 7.82
N PRO A 80 -11.95 11.56 8.94
CA PRO A 80 -10.91 12.27 9.68
C PRO A 80 -9.81 11.33 10.22
N THR A 81 -10.19 10.13 10.69
CA THR A 81 -9.23 9.12 11.16
C THR A 81 -8.35 8.60 10.02
N ILE A 82 -8.93 8.41 8.84
CA ILE A 82 -8.18 8.00 7.64
C ILE A 82 -7.19 9.09 7.24
N GLU A 83 -7.60 10.36 7.25
CA GLU A 83 -6.74 11.49 6.90
C GLU A 83 -5.59 11.65 7.89
N ALA A 84 -5.87 11.57 9.19
CA ALA A 84 -4.87 11.59 10.24
C ALA A 84 -3.88 10.41 10.10
N GLY A 85 -4.39 9.19 9.88
CA GLY A 85 -3.54 8.02 9.66
C GLY A 85 -2.66 8.13 8.41
N ARG A 86 -3.17 8.74 7.33
CA ARG A 86 -2.38 9.01 6.11
C ARG A 86 -1.28 10.04 6.38
N ALA A 87 -1.59 11.11 7.10
CA ALA A 87 -0.59 12.10 7.50
C ALA A 87 0.50 11.45 8.37
N ALA A 88 0.12 10.71 9.40
CA ALA A 88 1.04 9.97 10.26
C ALA A 88 1.89 8.96 9.48
N SER A 89 1.30 8.25 8.51
CA SER A 89 2.04 7.33 7.63
C SER A 89 3.10 8.04 6.79
N ARG A 90 2.78 9.23 6.25
CA ARG A 90 3.75 10.03 5.48
C ARG A 90 4.89 10.51 6.36
N THR A 91 4.58 11.01 7.56
CA THR A 91 5.59 11.43 8.54
C THR A 91 6.49 10.26 8.93
N ALA A 92 5.92 9.10 9.29
CA ALA A 92 6.70 7.92 9.68
C ALA A 92 7.57 7.39 8.53
N GLN A 93 7.10 7.45 7.27
CA GLN A 93 7.93 7.11 6.11
C GLN A 93 9.14 8.04 5.98
N GLU A 94 8.97 9.33 6.28
CA GLU A 94 10.08 10.28 6.25
C GLU A 94 11.06 10.05 7.38
N GLU A 95 10.57 9.71 8.58
CA GLU A 95 11.43 9.30 9.70
C GLU A 95 12.23 8.03 9.37
N VAL A 96 11.62 7.04 8.70
CA VAL A 96 12.33 5.84 8.23
C VAL A 96 13.45 6.23 7.26
N ARG A 97 13.19 7.12 6.30
CA ARG A 97 14.23 7.58 5.36
C ARG A 97 15.37 8.28 6.09
N ARG A 98 15.06 9.17 7.02
CA ARG A 98 16.07 9.88 7.83
C ARG A 98 16.89 8.93 8.68
N ALA A 99 16.26 7.99 9.38
CA ALA A 99 16.96 7.01 10.22
C ALA A 99 17.92 6.12 9.42
N LEU A 100 17.53 5.73 8.20
CA LEU A 100 18.38 4.93 7.31
C LEU A 100 19.57 5.72 6.71
N GLN A 101 19.47 7.05 6.65
CA GLN A 101 20.53 7.93 6.14
C GLN A 101 21.45 8.46 7.25
N ALA A 102 21.13 8.19 8.52
CA ALA A 102 21.91 8.69 9.65
C ALA A 102 23.31 8.05 9.71
N GLU A 103 24.31 8.87 9.99
CA GLU A 103 25.68 8.43 10.24
C GLU A 103 26.14 8.97 11.62
N PRO A 104 26.42 8.09 12.60
CA PRO A 104 26.30 6.63 12.55
C PRO A 104 24.84 6.16 12.44
N PHE A 105 24.64 4.96 11.89
CA PHE A 105 23.31 4.36 11.78
C PHE A 105 22.71 4.11 13.17
N ASP A 106 21.47 4.57 13.37
CA ASP A 106 20.70 4.35 14.58
C ASP A 106 19.60 3.28 14.32
N PRO A 107 19.82 2.02 14.73
CA PRO A 107 18.83 0.96 14.55
C PRO A 107 17.56 1.16 15.40
N VAL A 108 17.65 1.87 16.53
CA VAL A 108 16.51 2.12 17.41
C VAL A 108 15.58 3.14 16.78
N ALA A 109 16.13 4.23 16.24
CA ALA A 109 15.34 5.23 15.50
C ALA A 109 14.64 4.61 14.26
N ALA A 110 15.35 3.74 13.53
CA ALA A 110 14.79 3.05 12.37
C ALA A 110 13.61 2.12 12.76
N ASP A 111 13.76 1.33 13.82
CA ASP A 111 12.68 0.45 14.29
C ASP A 111 11.47 1.25 14.80
N GLN A 112 11.69 2.32 15.55
CA GLN A 112 10.63 3.22 16.02
C GLN A 112 9.83 3.81 14.86
N ALA A 113 10.52 4.31 13.82
CA ALA A 113 9.86 4.88 12.66
C ALA A 113 9.06 3.82 11.87
N LEU A 114 9.58 2.59 11.75
CA LEU A 114 8.87 1.47 11.14
C LEU A 114 7.63 1.06 11.95
N ASN A 115 7.72 1.04 13.28
CA ASN A 115 6.60 0.75 14.17
C ASN A 115 5.50 1.82 14.04
N ALA A 116 5.87 3.10 14.05
CA ALA A 116 4.93 4.20 13.83
C ALA A 116 4.21 4.07 12.47
N LEU A 117 4.94 3.67 11.41
CA LEU A 117 4.33 3.42 10.11
C LEU A 117 3.33 2.26 10.13
N ARG A 118 3.66 1.16 10.81
CA ARG A 118 2.75 0.02 10.98
C ARG A 118 1.51 0.41 11.76
N ASP A 119 1.66 1.16 12.85
CA ASP A 119 0.56 1.62 13.69
C ASP A 119 -0.40 2.55 12.95
N ALA A 120 0.14 3.54 12.24
CA ALA A 120 -0.68 4.45 11.44
C ALA A 120 -1.52 3.70 10.39
N ARG A 121 -0.93 2.70 9.73
CA ARG A 121 -1.64 1.85 8.76
C ARG A 121 -2.68 0.95 9.41
N ARG A 122 -2.36 0.33 10.55
CA ARG A 122 -3.31 -0.49 11.33
C ARG A 122 -4.52 0.32 11.75
N GLY A 123 -4.33 1.55 12.22
CA GLY A 123 -5.41 2.44 12.63
C GLY A 123 -6.41 2.74 11.51
N ILE A 124 -5.90 2.99 10.29
CA ILE A 124 -6.75 3.19 9.10
C ILE A 124 -7.62 1.94 8.84
N TRP A 125 -7.01 0.75 8.80
CA TRP A 125 -7.72 -0.49 8.52
C TRP A 125 -8.76 -0.82 9.60
N ALA A 126 -8.41 -0.62 10.87
CA ALA A 126 -9.34 -0.81 11.98
C ALA A 126 -10.57 0.12 11.86
N ALA A 127 -10.36 1.40 11.52
CA ALA A 127 -11.45 2.35 11.32
C ALA A 127 -12.36 1.94 10.14
N LEU A 128 -11.76 1.53 9.03
CA LEU A 128 -12.49 1.05 7.84
C LEU A 128 -13.33 -0.20 8.15
N HIS A 129 -12.73 -1.23 8.77
CA HIS A 129 -13.47 -2.44 9.16
C HIS A 129 -14.60 -2.12 10.14
N GLY A 130 -14.36 -1.23 11.10
CA GLY A 130 -15.39 -0.74 12.01
C GLY A 130 -16.55 -0.03 11.30
N ALA A 131 -16.26 0.81 10.31
CA ALA A 131 -17.29 1.48 9.51
C ALA A 131 -18.14 0.48 8.72
N VAL A 132 -17.50 -0.51 8.09
CA VAL A 132 -18.19 -1.58 7.35
C VAL A 132 -19.10 -2.39 8.27
N LEU A 133 -18.63 -2.79 9.45
CA LEU A 133 -19.44 -3.52 10.43
C LEU A 133 -20.64 -2.70 10.91
N LYS A 134 -20.44 -1.41 11.20
CA LYS A 134 -21.53 -0.49 11.59
C LYS A 134 -22.56 -0.30 10.48
N ALA A 135 -22.13 -0.25 9.22
CA ALA A 135 -23.04 -0.18 8.08
C ALA A 135 -23.82 -1.49 7.92
N ALA A 136 -23.13 -2.64 7.92
CA ALA A 136 -23.75 -3.96 7.77
C ALA A 136 -24.81 -4.26 8.84
N ALA A 137 -24.60 -3.78 10.07
CA ALA A 137 -25.57 -3.92 11.16
C ALA A 137 -26.91 -3.19 10.90
N LYS A 138 -26.91 -2.17 10.05
CA LYS A 138 -28.09 -1.37 9.69
C LYS A 138 -28.67 -1.72 8.32
N MET A 139 -27.98 -2.55 7.56
CA MET A 139 -28.38 -2.94 6.21
C MET A 139 -29.50 -3.97 6.18
N SER A 140 -30.20 -4.00 5.05
CA SER A 140 -31.05 -5.13 4.68
C SER A 140 -30.24 -6.44 4.51
N PRO A 141 -30.87 -7.63 4.58
CA PRO A 141 -30.21 -8.89 4.23
C PRO A 141 -29.66 -8.91 2.80
N GLU A 142 -30.38 -8.30 1.85
CA GLU A 142 -29.95 -8.16 0.46
C GLU A 142 -28.68 -7.28 0.34
N GLY A 143 -28.66 -6.14 1.03
CA GLY A 143 -27.50 -5.25 1.08
C GLY A 143 -26.27 -5.95 1.66
N ARG A 144 -26.43 -6.76 2.70
CA ARG A 144 -25.33 -7.58 3.24
C ARG A 144 -24.84 -8.64 2.26
N ALA A 145 -25.74 -9.28 1.51
CA ALA A 145 -25.34 -10.25 0.48
C ALA A 145 -24.55 -9.58 -0.64
N ARG A 146 -25.01 -8.43 -1.15
CA ARG A 146 -24.29 -7.62 -2.14
C ARG A 146 -22.93 -7.16 -1.64
N LEU A 147 -22.83 -6.76 -0.37
CA LEU A 147 -21.57 -6.39 0.27
C LEU A 147 -20.60 -7.58 0.38
N ALA A 148 -21.09 -8.79 0.67
CA ALA A 148 -20.28 -10.00 0.74
C ALA A 148 -19.75 -10.43 -0.65
N ASP A 149 -20.54 -10.21 -1.70
CA ASP A 149 -20.16 -10.52 -3.09
C ASP A 149 -19.33 -9.41 -3.75
N TRP A 150 -19.15 -8.27 -3.08
CA TRP A 150 -18.45 -7.13 -3.66
C TRP A 150 -16.95 -7.38 -3.78
N ILE A 151 -16.45 -7.32 -5.01
CA ILE A 151 -15.04 -7.46 -5.35
C ILE A 151 -14.52 -6.08 -5.80
N PRO A 152 -13.49 -5.52 -5.15
CA PRO A 152 -12.83 -4.33 -5.64
C PRO A 152 -12.29 -4.56 -7.07
N PRO A 153 -12.53 -3.65 -8.03
CA PRO A 153 -12.17 -3.83 -9.43
C PRO A 153 -10.66 -3.93 -9.73
N ASP A 154 -9.80 -3.75 -8.72
CA ASP A 154 -8.35 -3.84 -8.84
C ASP A 154 -7.77 -5.16 -8.30
N ASP A 155 -8.54 -6.25 -8.24
CA ASP A 155 -8.03 -7.61 -7.98
C ASP A 155 -7.60 -8.28 -9.31
N PRO A 156 -6.30 -8.26 -9.67
CA PRO A 156 -5.80 -8.87 -10.90
C PRO A 156 -5.80 -10.41 -10.86
N GLU A 157 -5.90 -11.05 -9.69
CA GLU A 157 -5.81 -12.51 -9.57
C GLU A 157 -7.11 -13.20 -9.98
N ARG A 158 -8.28 -12.59 -9.73
CA ARG A 158 -9.60 -13.13 -10.14
C ARG A 158 -10.03 -12.80 -11.57
N GLN A 159 -9.41 -11.80 -12.21
CA GLN A 159 -9.70 -11.44 -13.61
C GLN A 159 -9.07 -12.41 -14.62
N ARG A 160 -8.22 -13.33 -14.16
CA ARG A 160 -7.72 -14.40 -15.02
C ARG A 160 -8.87 -15.37 -15.32
N PRO A 161 -9.19 -15.64 -16.59
CA PRO A 161 -10.16 -16.69 -16.92
C PRO A 161 -9.70 -17.96 -16.21
N ARG A 162 -10.58 -18.56 -15.40
CA ARG A 162 -10.38 -19.94 -14.95
C ARG A 162 -10.22 -20.76 -16.21
N TYR A 163 -8.99 -21.15 -16.54
CA TYR A 163 -8.76 -22.11 -17.59
C TYR A 163 -9.56 -23.34 -17.20
N ARG A 164 -10.67 -23.51 -17.90
CA ARG A 164 -11.57 -24.65 -17.85
C ARG A 164 -10.68 -25.88 -18.08
N THR A 165 -10.30 -26.57 -17.01
CA THR A 165 -9.89 -27.97 -17.08
C THR A 165 -11.11 -28.79 -17.41
N GLN A 166 -11.55 -28.66 -18.66
CA GLN A 166 -12.33 -29.67 -19.34
C GLN A 166 -11.32 -30.42 -20.21
N THR A 167 -10.47 -31.19 -19.54
CA THR A 167 -9.93 -32.40 -20.15
C THR A 167 -11.05 -33.43 -20.05
N GLU A 168 -12.03 -33.27 -20.93
CA GLU A 168 -12.76 -34.43 -21.43
C GLU A 168 -11.75 -35.23 -22.25
N ARG A 169 -11.43 -36.44 -21.76
CA ARG A 169 -11.35 -37.67 -22.53
C ARG A 169 -11.22 -38.85 -21.58
#